data_AF-A0A2A4MT62-F1
#
_entry.id   AF-A0A2A4MT62-F1
#
_cell.length_a   1.000
_cell.length_b   1.000
_cell.length_c   1.000
_cell.angle_alpha   90.00
_cell.angle_beta   90.00
_cell.angle_gamma   90.00
#
_symmetry.space_group_name_H-M   'P 1'
#
loop_
_entity.id
_entity.type
_entity.pdbx_description
1 polymer ?
#
loop_
_entity_poly.entity_id
_entity_poly.type
_entity_poly.pdbx_seq_one_letter_code
_entity_poly.pdbx_strand_id
1 'polypeptide(L)'
;MEKTYQPESLETHWYKTWEEKGYFKPSGAGTNKKEAYSIMIPPPNVTGTLHMGHAFQDTLMDLLIRYHRMQGHNTLWQAGSDHAGIATQMVVERQLGLEGKSRHDLGRDAFIEKVWQWKEKSGGEITQQLRRMGSSLDWSRERFTMDDGMSNAVKEVFVRLYEEDLIYRGKRLVNWDP
;
A
#
# COMPACT_ATOMS: atom_id res chain seq x y z
N MET A 1 11.05 38.06 7.93
CA MET A 1 10.43 36.73 8.17
C MET A 1 9.19 36.95 9.00
N GLU A 2 8.12 36.19 8.74
CA GLU A 2 7.00 36.12 9.69
C GLU A 2 7.49 35.60 11.04
N LYS A 3 6.86 36.06 12.13
CA LYS A 3 7.22 35.65 13.50
C LYS A 3 6.65 34.29 13.89
N THR A 4 5.66 33.79 13.17
CA THR A 4 4.94 32.54 13.46
C THR A 4 5.32 31.48 12.43
N TYR A 5 5.71 30.29 12.91
CA TYR A 5 5.95 29.14 12.04
C TYR A 5 4.63 28.61 11.49
N GLN A 6 4.50 28.55 10.17
CA GLN A 6 3.33 28.02 9.47
C GLN A 6 3.67 26.68 8.79
N PRO A 7 3.56 25.53 9.49
CA PRO A 7 3.96 24.24 8.94
C PRO A 7 3.13 23.84 7.71
N GLU A 8 1.82 24.11 7.72
CA GLU A 8 0.90 23.63 6.68
C GLU A 8 1.28 24.08 5.27
N SER A 9 1.60 25.37 5.10
CA SER A 9 2.00 25.92 3.81
C SER A 9 3.38 25.42 3.36
N LEU A 10 4.32 25.31 4.30
CA LEU A 10 5.68 24.83 4.05
C LEU A 10 5.71 23.34 3.68
N GLU A 11 5.02 22.50 4.45
CA GLU A 11 4.93 21.05 4.21
C GLU A 11 4.29 20.77 2.85
N THR A 12 3.18 21.43 2.54
CA THR A 12 2.48 21.28 1.25
C THR A 12 3.39 21.68 0.09
N HIS A 13 4.07 22.82 0.20
CA HIS A 13 4.98 23.32 -0.84
C HIS A 13 6.16 22.36 -1.08
N TRP A 14 6.84 21.93 -0.01
CA TRP A 14 8.03 21.10 -0.12
C TRP A 14 7.72 19.68 -0.58
N TYR A 15 6.64 19.09 -0.08
CA TYR A 15 6.27 17.74 -0.49
C TYR A 15 5.98 17.67 -1.99
N LYS A 16 5.16 18.60 -2.49
CA LYS A 16 4.88 18.75 -3.92
C LYS A 16 6.17 18.89 -4.73
N THR A 17 7.09 19.75 -4.28
CA THR A 17 8.38 19.96 -4.94
C THR A 17 9.22 18.69 -5.01
N TRP A 18 9.29 17.91 -3.92
CA TRP A 18 10.07 16.68 -3.86
C TRP A 18 9.50 15.58 -4.75
N GLU A 19 8.18 15.43 -4.76
CA GLU A 19 7.48 14.45 -5.60
C GLU A 19 7.62 14.79 -7.09
N GLU A 20 7.35 16.04 -7.48
CA GLU A 20 7.45 16.51 -8.87
C GLU A 20 8.88 16.37 -9.43
N LYS A 21 9.89 16.62 -8.58
CA LYS A 21 11.30 16.45 -8.97
C LYS A 21 11.80 15.01 -8.87
N GLY A 22 10.95 14.08 -8.42
CA GLY A 22 11.29 12.66 -8.33
C GLY A 22 12.38 12.33 -7.29
N TYR A 23 12.52 13.14 -6.24
CA TYR A 23 13.59 12.97 -5.23
C TYR A 23 13.48 11.69 -4.40
N PHE A 24 12.34 11.01 -4.44
CA PHE A 24 12.12 9.75 -3.75
C PHE A 24 12.60 8.53 -4.54
N LYS A 25 12.81 8.70 -5.86
CA LYS A 25 13.21 7.61 -6.75
C LYS A 25 14.65 7.16 -6.45
N PRO A 26 14.95 5.86 -6.56
CA PRO A 26 16.33 5.41 -6.57
C PRO A 26 17.06 6.06 -7.76
N SER A 27 18.33 6.41 -7.58
CA SER A 27 19.09 7.14 -8.61
C SER A 27 19.29 6.34 -9.89
N GLY A 28 19.17 5.00 -9.82
CA GLY A 28 19.24 4.05 -10.94
C GLY A 28 20.62 3.94 -11.60
N ALA A 29 21.42 4.99 -11.53
CA ALA A 29 22.82 5.06 -11.92
C ALA A 29 23.69 4.88 -10.66
N GLY A 30 24.69 4.01 -10.76
CA GLY A 30 25.75 3.79 -9.76
C GLY A 30 26.67 5.01 -9.60
N THR A 31 26.11 6.19 -9.34
CA THR A 31 26.87 7.43 -9.16
C THR A 31 27.59 7.48 -7.82
N ASN A 32 27.22 6.60 -6.87
CA ASN A 32 28.03 6.28 -5.70
C ASN A 32 28.17 4.76 -5.58
N LYS A 33 29.39 4.26 -5.36
CA LYS A 33 29.75 2.85 -5.10
C LYS A 33 29.10 2.25 -3.84
N LYS A 34 28.08 2.88 -3.25
CA LYS A 34 27.43 2.45 -2.02
C LYS A 34 26.28 1.49 -2.31
N GLU A 35 26.04 0.60 -1.35
CA GLU A 35 25.09 -0.50 -1.44
C GLU A 35 23.64 0.01 -1.59
N ALA A 36 22.78 -0.83 -2.16
CA ALA A 36 21.35 -0.58 -2.21
C ALA A 36 20.75 -0.73 -0.81
N TYR A 37 19.83 0.17 -0.45
CA TYR A 37 19.08 0.09 0.81
C TYR A 37 17.59 0.16 0.52
N SER A 38 16.87 -0.93 0.73
CA SER A 38 15.46 -1.01 0.36
C SER A 38 14.59 -1.39 1.55
N ILE A 39 13.46 -0.71 1.68
CA ILE A 39 12.37 -1.08 2.59
C ILE A 39 11.10 -1.23 1.76
N MET A 40 10.34 -2.29 2.03
CA MET A 40 8.96 -2.42 1.56
C MET A 40 8.04 -1.86 2.65
N ILE A 41 7.15 -0.92 2.30
CA ILE A 41 6.10 -0.55 3.25
C ILE A 41 5.23 -1.79 3.52
N PRO A 42 4.95 -2.17 4.78
CA PRO A 42 3.89 -3.11 5.07
C PRO A 42 2.61 -2.55 4.48
N PRO A 43 2.08 -3.14 3.40
CA PRO A 43 1.08 -2.47 2.58
C PRO A 43 -0.19 -2.26 3.41
N PRO A 44 -0.66 -1.02 3.60
CA PRO A 44 -1.89 -0.76 4.33
C PRO A 44 -3.09 -1.40 3.63
N ASN A 45 -4.00 -1.96 4.42
CA ASN A 45 -5.24 -2.56 3.94
C ASN A 45 -6.18 -1.47 3.42
N VAL A 46 -6.83 -1.72 2.28
CA VAL A 46 -7.85 -0.82 1.69
C VAL A 46 -9.20 -0.88 2.41
N THR A 47 -9.18 -0.80 3.74
CA THR A 47 -10.33 -0.97 4.64
C THR A 47 -10.80 0.33 5.30
N GLY A 48 -10.25 1.48 4.89
CA GLY A 48 -10.57 2.78 5.48
C GLY A 48 -9.40 3.75 5.44
N THR A 49 -9.16 4.44 6.54
CA THR A 49 -8.09 5.43 6.71
C THR A 49 -6.98 4.93 7.62
N LEU A 50 -5.79 5.51 7.48
CA LEU A 50 -4.67 5.30 8.38
C LEU A 50 -4.96 5.87 9.77
N HIS A 51 -4.30 5.29 10.76
CA HIS A 51 -4.37 5.67 12.18
C HIS A 51 -2.97 5.84 12.77
N MET A 52 -2.85 6.31 14.03
CA MET A 52 -1.56 6.62 14.67
C MET A 52 -0.54 5.47 14.68
N GLY A 53 -0.98 4.22 14.77
CA GLY A 53 -0.08 3.06 14.61
C GLY A 53 0.65 3.02 13.26
N HIS A 54 -0.04 3.34 12.16
CA HIS A 54 0.58 3.48 10.84
C HIS A 54 1.57 4.64 10.82
N ALA A 55 1.17 5.81 11.33
CA ALA A 55 2.03 6.99 11.40
C ALA A 55 3.34 6.70 12.16
N PHE A 56 3.26 5.99 13.29
CA PHE A 56 4.44 5.57 14.04
C PHE A 56 5.37 4.66 13.23
N GLN A 57 4.82 3.60 12.63
CA GLN A 57 5.59 2.65 11.83
C GLN A 57 6.25 3.31 10.61
N ASP A 58 5.47 4.11 9.87
CA ASP A 58 5.92 4.76 8.63
C ASP A 58 6.97 5.84 8.91
N THR A 59 6.86 6.55 10.04
CA THR A 59 7.89 7.51 10.46
C THR A 59 9.24 6.83 10.69
N LEU A 60 9.26 5.65 11.31
CA LEU A 60 10.50 4.91 11.53
C LEU A 60 11.14 4.45 10.21
N MET A 61 10.34 3.94 9.28
CA MET A 61 10.83 3.53 7.96
C MET A 61 11.32 4.73 7.15
N ASP A 62 10.59 5.85 7.14
CA ASP A 62 10.98 7.07 6.43
C ASP A 62 12.29 7.64 6.97
N LEU A 63 12.47 7.64 8.31
CA LEU A 63 13.70 8.06 8.96
C LEU A 63 14.89 7.26 8.45
N LEU A 64 14.78 5.93 8.41
CA LEU A 64 15.84 5.05 7.93
C LEU A 64 16.14 5.31 6.44
N ILE A 65 15.10 5.42 5.61
CA ILE A 65 15.25 5.71 4.18
C ILE A 65 15.98 7.03 3.98
N ARG A 66 15.57 8.10 4.68
CA ARG A 66 16.23 9.41 4.58
C ARG A 66 17.67 9.36 5.06
N TYR A 67 17.92 8.72 6.20
CA TYR A 67 19.27 8.55 6.75
C TYR A 67 20.20 7.86 5.73
N HIS A 68 19.80 6.70 5.20
CA HIS A 68 20.61 5.97 4.23
C HIS A 68 20.78 6.74 2.91
N ARG A 69 19.74 7.46 2.45
CA ARG A 69 19.79 8.32 1.26
C ARG A 69 20.80 9.45 1.45
N MET A 70 20.81 10.10 2.61
CA MET A 70 21.78 11.15 2.96
C MET A 70 23.20 10.60 3.11
N GLN A 71 23.36 9.35 3.51
CA GLN A 71 24.64 8.66 3.48
C GLN A 71 25.10 8.27 2.07
N GLY A 72 24.29 8.48 1.03
CA GLY A 72 24.63 8.19 -0.36
C GLY A 72 24.33 6.77 -0.81
N HIS A 73 23.54 5.99 -0.05
CA HIS A 73 23.01 4.70 -0.52
C HIS A 73 21.98 4.91 -1.63
N ASN A 74 21.85 3.92 -2.51
CA ASN A 74 20.77 3.88 -3.48
C ASN A 74 19.49 3.37 -2.80
N THR A 75 18.67 4.28 -2.29
CA THR A 75 17.52 3.94 -1.45
C THR A 75 16.25 3.71 -2.25
N LEU A 76 15.49 2.67 -1.91
CA LEU A 76 14.12 2.45 -2.37
C LEU A 76 13.21 2.27 -1.16
N TRP A 77 12.18 3.12 -1.05
CA TRP A 77 11.04 2.82 -0.21
C TRP A 77 9.86 2.47 -1.11
N GLN A 78 9.59 1.17 -1.23
CA GLN A 78 8.61 0.63 -2.16
C GLN A 78 7.19 0.87 -1.62
N ALA A 79 6.41 1.65 -2.36
CA ALA A 79 5.00 1.89 -2.07
C ALA A 79 4.13 0.69 -2.44
N GLY A 80 3.06 0.46 -1.67
CA GLY A 80 2.00 -0.42 -2.08
C GLY A 80 0.84 -0.50 -1.08
N SER A 81 -0.24 -1.15 -1.50
CA SER A 81 -1.46 -1.35 -0.71
C SER A 81 -1.99 -2.79 -0.81
N ASP A 82 -2.70 -3.22 0.23
CA ASP A 82 -3.24 -4.58 0.33
C ASP A 82 -4.76 -4.59 0.13
N HIS A 83 -5.24 -5.50 -0.72
CA HIS A 83 -6.64 -5.79 -0.95
C HIS A 83 -7.34 -6.37 0.29
N ALA A 84 -6.58 -6.98 1.21
CA ALA A 84 -7.04 -7.46 2.52
C ALA A 84 -8.21 -8.46 2.51
N GLY A 85 -8.51 -9.07 1.34
CA GLY A 85 -9.54 -10.08 1.13
C GLY A 85 -10.82 -9.88 1.94
N ILE A 86 -10.97 -10.71 2.98
CA ILE A 86 -12.15 -10.75 3.85
C ILE A 86 -12.42 -9.42 4.56
N ALA A 87 -11.39 -8.67 4.97
CA ALA A 87 -11.58 -7.41 5.68
C ALA A 87 -12.24 -6.36 4.79
N THR A 88 -11.80 -6.25 3.53
CA THR A 88 -12.41 -5.35 2.54
C THR A 88 -13.81 -5.78 2.20
N GLN A 89 -14.04 -7.09 2.03
CA GLN A 89 -15.38 -7.63 1.80
C GLN A 89 -16.34 -7.24 2.94
N MET A 90 -15.95 -7.41 4.20
CA MET A 90 -16.77 -7.04 5.36
C MET A 90 -17.11 -5.55 5.42
N VAL A 91 -16.17 -4.68 5.04
CA VAL A 91 -16.42 -3.21 5.00
C VAL A 91 -17.46 -2.87 3.94
N VAL A 92 -17.34 -3.44 2.74
CA VAL A 92 -18.29 -3.20 1.64
C VAL A 92 -19.66 -3.79 1.96
N GLU A 93 -19.72 -4.99 2.54
CA GLU A 93 -20.98 -5.58 3.00
C GLU A 93 -21.66 -4.75 4.08
N ARG A 94 -20.90 -4.19 5.03
CA ARG A 94 -21.46 -3.30 6.05
C ARG A 94 -22.07 -2.04 5.43
N GLN A 95 -21.42 -1.45 4.42
CA GLN A 95 -21.94 -0.29 3.71
C GLN A 95 -23.23 -0.61 2.95
N LEU A 96 -23.29 -1.76 2.29
CA LEU A 96 -24.52 -2.24 1.66
C LEU A 96 -25.64 -2.43 2.69
N GLY A 97 -25.31 -2.96 3.87
CA GLY A 97 -26.26 -3.10 4.97
C GLY A 97 -26.87 -1.77 5.41
N LEU A 98 -26.10 -0.67 5.39
CA LEU A 98 -26.63 0.68 5.66
C LEU A 98 -27.61 1.17 4.58
N GLU A 99 -27.48 0.67 3.35
CA GLU A 99 -28.43 0.90 2.24
C GLU A 99 -29.60 -0.10 2.25
N GLY A 100 -29.67 -0.99 3.25
CA GLY A 100 -30.69 -2.05 3.33
C GLY A 100 -30.50 -3.17 2.29
N LYS A 101 -29.29 -3.34 1.76
CA LYS A 101 -28.93 -4.37 0.76
C LYS A 101 -27.89 -5.32 1.30
N SER A 102 -27.82 -6.51 0.73
CA SER A 102 -26.78 -7.51 0.97
C SER A 102 -25.99 -7.79 -0.31
N ARG A 103 -24.83 -8.45 -0.17
CA ARG A 103 -24.06 -8.94 -1.34
C ARG A 103 -24.87 -9.91 -2.21
N HIS A 104 -25.81 -10.63 -1.62
CA HIS A 104 -26.63 -11.63 -2.31
C HIS A 104 -27.67 -10.95 -3.21
N ASP A 105 -28.13 -9.76 -2.84
CA ASP A 105 -29.06 -8.97 -3.65
C ASP A 105 -28.41 -8.41 -4.92
N LEU A 106 -27.09 -8.20 -4.90
CA LEU A 106 -26.32 -7.70 -6.04
C LEU A 106 -25.85 -8.80 -6.99
N GLY A 107 -25.58 -9.98 -6.45
CA GLY A 107 -24.83 -11.02 -7.16
C GLY A 107 -23.32 -10.71 -7.25
N ARG A 108 -22.57 -11.67 -7.78
CA ARG A 108 -21.10 -11.66 -7.70
C ARG A 108 -20.46 -10.48 -8.43
N ASP A 109 -20.83 -10.26 -9.68
CA ASP A 109 -20.10 -9.31 -10.54
C ASP A 109 -20.32 -7.87 -10.09
N ALA A 110 -21.57 -7.49 -9.79
CA ALA A 110 -21.89 -6.17 -9.24
C ALA A 110 -21.28 -5.95 -7.85
N PHE A 111 -21.14 -7.01 -7.04
CA PHE A 111 -20.44 -6.91 -5.77
C PHE A 111 -18.94 -6.65 -5.94
N ILE A 112 -18.28 -7.36 -6.87
CA ILE A 112 -16.85 -7.11 -7.20
C ILE A 112 -16.66 -5.66 -7.65
N GLU A 113 -17.56 -5.14 -8.49
CA GLU A 113 -17.47 -3.75 -8.94
C GLU A 113 -17.50 -2.77 -7.76
N LYS A 114 -18.41 -2.96 -6.80
CA LYS A 114 -18.44 -2.15 -5.58
C LYS A 114 -17.17 -2.28 -4.74
N VAL A 115 -16.57 -3.47 -4.67
CA VAL A 115 -15.28 -3.68 -3.97
C VAL A 115 -14.17 -2.87 -4.64
N TRP A 116 -14.12 -2.82 -5.97
CA TRP A 116 -13.14 -1.99 -6.68
C TRP A 116 -13.39 -0.49 -6.49
N GLN A 117 -14.65 -0.04 -6.51
CA GLN A 117 -15.00 1.34 -6.21
C GLN A 117 -14.53 1.74 -4.80
N TRP A 118 -14.72 0.84 -3.82
CA TRP A 118 -14.24 1.04 -2.46
C TRP A 118 -12.71 1.09 -2.38
N LYS A 119 -12.02 0.17 -3.08
CA LYS A 119 -10.55 0.17 -3.18
C LYS A 119 -10.02 1.51 -3.69
N GLU A 120 -10.61 2.06 -4.76
CA GLU A 120 -10.14 3.34 -5.32
C GLU A 120 -10.31 4.49 -4.33
N LYS A 121 -11.46 4.53 -3.62
CA LYS A 121 -11.71 5.53 -2.58
C LYS A 121 -10.72 5.39 -1.41
N SER A 122 -10.67 4.22 -0.78
CA SER A 122 -9.83 3.98 0.40
C SER A 122 -8.34 4.08 0.08
N GLY A 123 -7.91 3.50 -1.04
CA GLY A 123 -6.53 3.62 -1.53
C GLY A 123 -6.15 5.07 -1.78
N GLY A 124 -7.02 5.86 -2.43
CA GLY A 124 -6.80 7.29 -2.65
C GLY A 124 -6.63 8.07 -1.34
N GLU A 125 -7.49 7.85 -0.36
CA GLU A 125 -7.41 8.47 0.97
C GLU A 125 -6.11 8.10 1.71
N ILE A 126 -5.76 6.80 1.74
CA ILE A 126 -4.51 6.31 2.36
C ILE A 126 -3.30 6.97 1.72
N THR A 127 -3.27 7.04 0.39
CA THR A 127 -2.13 7.62 -0.33
C THR A 127 -2.01 9.12 -0.05
N GLN A 128 -3.13 9.84 0.07
CA GLN A 128 -3.12 11.25 0.50
C GLN A 128 -2.61 11.42 1.93
N GLN A 129 -2.99 10.54 2.86
CA GLN A 129 -2.51 10.58 4.25
C GLN A 129 -0.99 10.35 4.32
N LEU A 130 -0.45 9.35 3.62
CA LEU A 130 1.00 9.10 3.54
C LEU A 130 1.75 10.31 2.95
N ARG A 131 1.23 10.92 1.88
CA ARG A 131 1.80 12.15 1.33
C ARG A 131 1.78 13.30 2.34
N ARG A 132 0.65 13.47 3.05
CA ARG A 132 0.50 14.54 4.05
C ARG A 132 1.45 14.36 5.24
N MET A 133 1.76 13.12 5.63
CA MET A 133 2.76 12.78 6.65
C MET A 133 4.20 13.02 6.18
N GLY A 134 4.41 13.32 4.89
CA GLY A 134 5.72 13.59 4.34
C GLY A 134 6.51 12.35 3.93
N SER A 135 5.88 11.17 3.80
CA SER A 135 6.56 9.92 3.47
C SER A 135 7.34 10.01 2.15
N SER A 136 8.63 9.62 2.15
CA SER A 136 9.51 9.63 0.96
C SER A 136 9.45 8.34 0.13
N LEU A 137 8.23 7.80 -0.03
CA LEU A 137 7.91 6.63 -0.84
C LEU A 137 8.13 6.91 -2.34
N ASP A 138 8.59 5.91 -3.09
CA ASP A 138 8.63 5.99 -4.55
C ASP A 138 7.23 5.67 -5.14
N TRP A 139 6.41 6.71 -5.27
CA TRP A 139 5.07 6.62 -5.86
C TRP A 139 5.05 6.15 -7.32
N SER A 140 6.16 6.30 -8.06
CA SER A 140 6.21 5.86 -9.46
C SER A 140 6.21 4.35 -9.64
N ARG A 141 6.40 3.62 -8.53
CA ARG A 141 6.47 2.16 -8.48
C ARG A 141 5.37 1.55 -7.63
N GLU A 142 4.34 2.30 -7.27
CA GLU A 142 3.27 1.81 -6.39
C GLU A 142 2.71 0.46 -6.86
N ARG A 143 2.53 -0.46 -5.92
CA ARG A 143 1.98 -1.81 -6.15
C ARG A 143 0.69 -2.03 -5.41
N PHE A 144 -0.17 -2.85 -5.99
CA PHE A 144 -1.38 -3.34 -5.34
C PHE A 144 -1.36 -4.86 -5.39
N THR A 145 -1.73 -5.51 -4.29
CA THR A 145 -1.67 -6.98 -4.16
C THR A 145 -2.50 -7.73 -5.22
N MET A 146 -3.52 -7.10 -5.80
CA MET A 146 -4.31 -7.64 -6.92
C MET A 146 -4.00 -6.98 -8.28
N ASP A 147 -2.90 -6.22 -8.40
CA ASP A 147 -2.41 -5.77 -9.71
C ASP A 147 -1.89 -6.96 -10.54
N ASP A 148 -1.73 -6.77 -11.85
CA ASP A 148 -1.31 -7.84 -12.76
C ASP A 148 0.04 -8.46 -12.37
N GLY A 149 0.98 -7.64 -11.90
CA GLY A 149 2.31 -8.09 -11.51
C GLY A 149 2.27 -8.98 -10.27
N MET A 150 1.58 -8.54 -9.22
CA MET A 150 1.42 -9.28 -7.97
C MET A 150 0.56 -10.53 -8.17
N SER A 151 -0.53 -10.43 -8.93
CA SER A 151 -1.40 -11.57 -9.24
C SER A 151 -0.67 -12.64 -10.04
N ASN A 152 0.19 -12.25 -10.99
CA ASN A 152 1.03 -13.19 -11.72
C ASN A 152 2.08 -13.86 -10.83
N ALA A 153 2.69 -13.12 -9.90
CA ALA A 153 3.62 -13.69 -8.94
C ALA A 153 2.96 -14.74 -8.03
N VAL A 154 1.76 -14.46 -7.52
CA VAL A 154 1.00 -15.44 -6.71
C VAL A 154 0.65 -16.69 -7.51
N LYS A 155 0.21 -16.53 -8.77
CA LYS A 155 -0.07 -17.67 -9.67
C LYS A 155 1.18 -18.51 -9.92
N GLU A 156 2.32 -17.89 -10.20
CA GLU A 156 3.59 -18.57 -10.41
C GLU A 156 3.98 -19.40 -9.19
N VAL A 157 3.98 -18.78 -8.00
CA VAL A 157 4.32 -19.47 -6.74
C VAL A 157 3.35 -20.62 -6.47
N PHE A 158 2.05 -20.42 -6.69
CA PHE A 158 1.05 -21.47 -6.52
C PHE A 158 1.33 -22.66 -7.45
N VAL A 159 1.57 -22.42 -8.74
CA VAL A 159 1.85 -23.48 -9.72
C VAL A 159 3.14 -24.20 -9.37
N ARG A 160 4.22 -23.48 -9.06
CA ARG A 160 5.50 -24.09 -8.68
C ARG A 160 5.35 -24.97 -7.44
N LEU A 161 4.72 -24.47 -6.38
CA LEU A 161 4.49 -25.25 -5.15
C LEU A 161 3.54 -26.44 -5.38
N TYR A 162 2.62 -26.35 -6.34
CA TYR A 162 1.79 -27.48 -6.75
C TYR A 162 2.59 -28.54 -7.51
N GLU A 163 3.46 -28.12 -8.45
CA GLU A 163 4.35 -29.03 -9.21
C GLU A 163 5.41 -29.70 -8.33
N GLU A 164 5.81 -29.06 -7.23
CA GLU A 164 6.71 -29.62 -6.20
C GLU A 164 5.99 -30.52 -5.17
N ASP A 165 4.70 -30.85 -5.38
CA ASP A 165 3.85 -31.62 -4.45
C ASP A 165 3.69 -30.99 -3.04
N LEU A 166 3.98 -29.70 -2.88
CA LEU A 166 3.84 -28.95 -1.63
C LEU A 166 2.42 -28.38 -1.42
N ILE A 167 1.67 -28.16 -2.51
CA ILE A 167 0.25 -27.80 -2.48
C ILE A 167 -0.58 -28.98 -2.96
N TYR A 168 -1.59 -29.38 -2.18
CA TYR A 168 -2.51 -30.47 -2.52
C TYR A 168 -3.93 -30.17 -2.03
N ARG A 169 -4.90 -30.90 -2.58
CA ARG A 169 -6.31 -30.85 -2.14
C ARG A 169 -6.63 -32.08 -1.29
N GLY A 170 -7.12 -31.86 -0.07
CA GLY A 170 -7.52 -32.94 0.83
C GLY A 170 -8.63 -32.52 1.79
N LYS A 171 -9.18 -33.48 2.52
CA LYS A 171 -10.14 -33.23 3.60
C LYS A 171 -9.39 -33.10 4.92
N ARG A 172 -9.51 -31.96 5.58
CA ARG A 172 -8.98 -31.71 6.94
C ARG A 172 -10.00 -30.91 7.73
N LEU A 173 -9.91 -30.98 9.06
CA LEU A 173 -10.65 -30.08 9.93
C LEU A 173 -10.18 -28.64 9.65
N VAL A 174 -11.11 -27.72 9.46
CA VAL A 174 -10.85 -26.30 9.20
C VAL A 174 -11.71 -25.44 10.13
N ASN A 175 -11.23 -24.24 10.44
CA ASN A 175 -12.04 -23.24 11.14
C ASN A 175 -12.98 -22.59 10.12
N TRP A 176 -14.29 -22.76 10.32
CA TRP A 176 -15.34 -22.25 9.44
C TRP A 176 -16.15 -21.18 10.18
N ASP A 177 -16.38 -20.04 9.54
CA ASP A 177 -17.25 -18.95 10.02
C ASP A 177 -18.57 -18.99 9.22
N PRO A 178 -19.72 -19.28 9.86
CA PRO A 178 -21.01 -19.54 9.19
C PRO A 178 -21.69 -18.31 8.58
#